data_AF-A0A0S1XCL3-F1
#
_entry.id   AF-A0A0S1XCL3-F1
#
_cell.length_a   1.000
_cell.length_b   1.000
_cell.length_c   1.000
_cell.angle_alpha   90.00
_cell.angle_beta   90.00
_cell.angle_gamma   90.00
#
_symmetry.space_group_name_H-M   'P 1'
#
loop_
_entity.id
_entity.type
_entity.pdbx_description
1 polymer ?
#
loop_
_entity_poly.entity_id
_entity_poly.type
_entity_poly.pdbx_seq_one_letter_code
_entity_poly.pdbx_strand_id
1 'polypeptide(L)'
;MFLNILYATLISWGMHNFRFQNKGPKLKPFNEFVINLRNSQVSECLKALAGYSIDKFPEVKDNIKKLYSYLDPVRSKTKIVGRSKLLHFLFPNLIMPIDFRHTITFLQLPEPQWSTEIDAFLKIQEWASEFARDHKGKLEKLLDNEWNQTIPKVIDNLIIYYCKKHHDKSR
;
A
#
# COMPACT_ATOMS: atom_id res chain seq x y z
N MET A 1 -21.84 5.65 2.19
CA MET A 1 -21.66 4.55 1.22
C MET A 1 -20.19 4.22 0.98
N PHE A 2 -19.35 5.17 0.54
CA PHE A 2 -17.92 4.93 0.23
C PHE A 2 -17.11 4.25 1.36
N LEU A 3 -17.16 4.76 2.60
CA LEU A 3 -16.37 4.20 3.71
C LEU A 3 -16.75 2.76 4.08
N ASN A 4 -18.02 2.36 3.89
CA ASN A 4 -18.47 0.98 4.12
C ASN A 4 -17.82 0.05 3.10
N ILE A 5 -17.84 0.45 1.82
CA ILE A 5 -17.24 -0.32 0.72
C ILE A 5 -15.73 -0.41 0.93
N LEU A 6 -15.06 0.71 1.23
CA LEU A 6 -13.62 0.73 1.50
C LEU A 6 -13.23 -0.23 2.63
N TYR A 7 -13.96 -0.20 3.75
CA TYR A 7 -13.72 -1.09 4.89
C TYR A 7 -13.92 -2.56 4.52
N ALA A 8 -15.02 -2.88 3.83
CA ALA A 8 -15.31 -4.24 3.36
C ALA A 8 -14.26 -4.73 2.34
N THR A 9 -13.85 -3.89 1.40
CA THR A 9 -12.81 -4.20 0.41
C THR A 9 -11.47 -4.49 1.08
N LEU A 10 -11.09 -3.70 2.09
CA LEU A 10 -9.88 -3.95 2.87
C LEU A 10 -9.92 -5.32 3.58
N ILE A 11 -11.07 -5.69 4.16
CA ILE A 11 -11.27 -7.04 4.74
C ILE A 11 -11.07 -8.12 3.66
N SER A 12 -11.70 -7.96 2.49
CA SER A 12 -11.55 -8.90 1.37
C SER A 12 -10.11 -8.98 0.85
N TRP A 13 -9.32 -7.91 0.99
CA TRP A 13 -7.89 -7.85 0.67
C TRP A 13 -6.98 -8.43 1.78
N GLY A 14 -7.57 -9.20 2.70
CA GLY A 14 -6.86 -9.96 3.71
C GLY A 14 -6.53 -9.18 4.98
N MET A 15 -7.15 -8.01 5.20
CA MET A 15 -7.21 -7.47 6.56
C MET A 15 -8.01 -8.46 7.41
N HIS A 16 -7.48 -8.86 8.57
CA HIS A 16 -8.00 -9.96 9.40
C HIS A 16 -7.82 -11.37 8.83
N ASN A 17 -6.89 -11.59 7.89
CA ASN A 17 -6.64 -12.93 7.37
C ASN A 17 -6.17 -13.90 8.46
N PHE A 18 -7.04 -14.84 8.82
CA PHE A 18 -6.80 -15.87 9.84
C PHE A 18 -5.74 -16.90 9.43
N ARG A 19 -5.40 -17.01 8.14
CA ARG A 19 -4.37 -17.93 7.63
C ARG A 19 -2.98 -17.67 8.22
N PHE A 20 -2.74 -16.48 8.78
CA PHE A 20 -1.50 -16.13 9.48
C PHE A 20 -1.61 -16.28 11.01
N GLN A 21 -2.47 -17.16 11.53
CA GLN A 21 -2.63 -17.40 12.97
C GLN A 21 -2.80 -16.11 13.79
N ASN A 22 -3.70 -15.22 13.35
CA ASN A 22 -3.93 -13.91 13.97
C ASN A 22 -2.79 -12.88 13.88
N LYS A 23 -1.71 -13.13 13.12
CA LYS A 23 -0.59 -12.20 12.93
C LYS A 23 -0.73 -11.22 11.75
N GLY A 24 -1.78 -11.36 10.93
CA GLY A 24 -2.06 -10.44 9.84
C GLY A 24 -2.50 -9.04 10.31
N PRO A 25 -2.48 -8.02 9.42
CA PRO A 25 -2.92 -6.68 9.76
C PRO A 25 -4.41 -6.67 10.12
N LYS A 26 -4.79 -5.90 11.14
CA LYS A 26 -6.16 -5.82 11.64
C LYS A 26 -6.64 -4.37 11.63
N LEU A 27 -7.79 -4.11 11.01
CA LEU A 27 -8.43 -2.81 11.11
C LEU A 27 -8.93 -2.58 12.53
N LYS A 28 -9.02 -1.30 12.91
CA LYS A 28 -9.82 -0.85 14.05
C LYS A 28 -11.31 -1.12 13.80
N PRO A 29 -12.14 -1.16 14.85
CA PRO A 29 -13.59 -1.18 14.69
C PRO A 29 -14.07 -0.08 13.73
N PHE A 30 -15.14 -0.38 12.99
CA PHE A 30 -15.60 0.48 11.90
C PHE A 30 -15.80 1.95 12.32
N ASN A 31 -16.37 2.20 13.50
CA ASN A 31 -16.58 3.56 13.99
C ASN A 31 -15.26 4.32 14.21
N GLU A 32 -14.26 3.70 14.80
CA GLU A 32 -12.92 4.29 14.99
C GLU A 32 -12.21 4.53 13.66
N PHE A 33 -12.35 3.59 12.71
CA PHE A 33 -11.84 3.73 11.36
C PHE A 33 -12.43 4.96 10.65
N VAL A 34 -13.75 5.14 10.73
CA VAL A 34 -14.45 6.30 10.15
C VAL A 34 -14.04 7.60 10.82
N ILE A 35 -13.94 7.62 12.15
CA ILE A 35 -13.49 8.81 12.90
C ILE A 35 -12.08 9.23 12.47
N ASN A 36 -11.14 8.27 12.36
CA ASN A 36 -9.79 8.59 11.91
C ASN A 36 -9.76 9.15 10.48
N LEU A 37 -10.52 8.59 9.53
CA LEU A 37 -10.57 9.08 8.15
C LEU A 37 -11.29 10.42 7.98
N ARG A 38 -12.18 10.78 8.90
CA ARG A 38 -12.89 12.07 8.90
C ARG A 38 -12.17 13.17 9.65
N ASN A 39 -11.02 12.88 10.25
CA ASN A 39 -10.17 13.87 10.88
C ASN A 39 -9.80 14.98 9.87
N SER A 40 -9.82 16.25 10.30
CA SER A 40 -9.57 17.40 9.43
C SER A 40 -8.17 17.38 8.80
N GLN A 41 -7.15 17.00 9.57
CA GLN A 41 -5.76 16.90 9.11
C GLN A 41 -5.61 15.80 8.04
N VAL A 42 -6.33 14.68 8.22
CA VAL A 42 -6.41 13.63 7.21
C VAL A 42 -7.07 14.19 5.95
N SER A 43 -8.25 14.83 6.09
CA SER A 43 -8.98 15.39 4.95
C SER A 43 -8.18 16.42 4.15
N GLU A 44 -7.40 17.27 4.80
CA GLU A 44 -6.53 18.25 4.14
C GLU A 44 -5.43 17.55 3.33
N CYS A 45 -4.75 16.58 3.94
CA CYS A 45 -3.74 15.79 3.24
C CYS A 45 -4.36 15.04 2.06
N LEU A 46 -5.58 14.50 2.19
CA LEU A 46 -6.24 13.79 1.11
C LEU A 46 -6.47 14.67 -0.12
N LYS A 47 -6.90 15.92 0.09
CA LYS A 47 -7.09 16.90 -1.00
C LYS A 47 -5.77 17.26 -1.66
N ALA A 48 -4.71 17.46 -0.88
CA ALA A 48 -3.40 17.85 -1.39
C ALA A 48 -2.72 16.76 -2.25
N LEU A 49 -3.15 15.51 -2.12
CA LEU A 49 -2.60 14.35 -2.83
C LEU A 49 -3.46 13.92 -4.04
N ALA A 50 -4.63 14.53 -4.22
CA ALA A 50 -5.53 14.19 -5.31
C ALA A 50 -4.88 14.49 -6.68
N GLY A 51 -5.02 13.55 -7.61
CA GLY A 51 -4.54 13.70 -8.99
C GLY A 51 -3.07 13.31 -9.23
N TYR A 52 -2.28 13.05 -8.18
CA TYR A 52 -0.90 12.58 -8.34
C TYR A 52 -0.84 11.10 -8.73
N SER A 53 0.25 10.77 -9.42
CA SER A 53 0.61 9.41 -9.86
C SER A 53 1.96 8.98 -9.29
N ILE A 54 2.24 7.68 -9.32
CA ILE A 54 3.39 7.08 -8.63
C ILE A 54 4.74 7.57 -9.15
N ASP A 55 4.85 7.94 -10.43
CA ASP A 55 6.05 8.57 -11.00
C ASP A 55 6.38 9.93 -10.37
N LYS A 56 5.37 10.57 -9.76
CA LYS A 56 5.43 11.84 -9.03
C LYS A 56 5.56 11.70 -7.51
N PHE A 57 5.71 10.47 -7.01
CA PHE A 57 5.85 10.22 -5.57
C PHE A 57 6.90 11.10 -4.85
N PRO A 58 8.11 11.35 -5.40
CA PRO A 58 9.11 12.20 -4.73
C PRO A 58 8.62 13.63 -4.46
N GLU A 59 7.78 14.17 -5.34
CA GLU A 59 7.23 15.54 -5.22
C GLU A 59 6.23 15.65 -4.05
N VAL A 60 5.56 14.55 -3.70
CA VAL A 60 4.52 14.50 -2.65
C VAL A 60 4.93 13.70 -1.41
N LYS A 61 6.20 13.27 -1.34
CA LYS A 61 6.73 12.41 -0.27
C LYS A 61 6.43 12.95 1.12
N ASP A 62 6.63 14.25 1.34
CA ASP A 62 6.40 14.88 2.65
C ASP A 62 4.92 14.96 3.02
N ASN A 63 4.04 15.18 2.03
CA ASN A 63 2.60 15.17 2.25
C ASN A 63 2.11 13.75 2.59
N ILE A 64 2.66 12.74 1.91
CA ILE A 64 2.42 11.34 2.23
C ILE A 64 2.94 10.99 3.62
N LYS A 65 4.13 11.48 4.00
CA LYS A 65 4.70 11.28 5.34
C LYS A 65 3.78 11.84 6.43
N LYS A 66 3.27 13.06 6.23
CA LYS A 66 2.28 13.70 7.12
C LYS A 66 0.97 12.93 7.17
N LEU A 67 0.42 12.52 6.03
CA LEU A 67 -0.80 11.72 6.00
C LEU A 67 -0.61 10.41 6.78
N TYR A 68 0.50 9.72 6.57
CA TYR A 68 0.80 8.44 7.22
C TYR A 68 0.88 8.56 8.74
N SER A 69 1.35 9.69 9.28
CA SER A 69 1.39 9.92 10.73
C SER A 69 0.01 10.21 11.33
N TYR A 70 -0.89 10.87 10.60
CA TYR A 70 -2.28 11.10 11.04
C TYR A 70 -3.19 9.87 10.86
N LEU A 71 -2.86 8.99 9.92
CA LEU A 71 -3.65 7.82 9.58
C LEU A 71 -3.39 6.70 10.60
N ASP A 72 -4.38 6.36 11.42
CA ASP A 72 -4.31 5.25 12.38
C ASP A 72 -5.56 4.35 12.33
N PRO A 73 -5.82 3.65 11.21
CA PRO A 73 -6.99 2.80 11.01
C PRO A 73 -6.74 1.34 11.38
N VAL A 74 -5.53 1.02 11.84
CA VAL A 74 -5.01 -0.35 12.01
C VAL A 74 -4.61 -0.55 13.46
N ARG A 75 -5.08 -1.62 14.08
CA ARG A 75 -4.81 -1.98 15.49
C ARG A 75 -3.70 -3.02 15.68
N SER A 76 -3.23 -3.65 14.61
CA SER A 76 -2.08 -4.56 14.69
C SER A 76 -0.79 -3.80 15.01
N LYS A 77 0.19 -4.50 15.60
CA LYS A 77 1.51 -3.95 15.94
C LYS A 77 2.23 -3.41 14.70
N THR A 78 2.36 -4.25 13.68
CA THR A 78 2.87 -3.87 12.37
C THR A 78 1.74 -3.28 11.55
N LYS A 79 1.88 -2.02 11.09
CA LYS A 79 0.83 -1.24 10.43
C LYS A 79 1.10 -1.00 8.95
N ILE A 80 2.35 -1.14 8.47
CA ILE A 80 2.74 -0.81 7.09
C ILE A 80 1.88 -1.49 6.01
N VAL A 81 1.57 -2.78 6.15
CA VAL A 81 0.72 -3.52 5.20
C VAL A 81 -0.70 -2.97 5.18
N GLY A 82 -1.29 -2.72 6.36
CA GLY A 82 -2.65 -2.21 6.45
C GLY A 82 -2.78 -0.77 5.96
N ARG A 83 -1.82 0.09 6.32
CA ARG A 83 -1.77 1.49 5.89
C ARG A 83 -1.53 1.62 4.39
N SER A 84 -0.59 0.85 3.81
CA SER A 84 -0.33 0.90 2.37
C SER A 84 -1.52 0.45 1.54
N LYS A 85 -2.25 -0.61 1.94
CA LYS A 85 -3.48 -1.05 1.25
C LYS A 85 -4.58 -0.01 1.32
N LEU A 86 -4.79 0.61 2.48
CA LEU A 86 -5.76 1.71 2.62
C LEU A 86 -5.36 2.89 1.71
N LEU A 87 -4.09 3.31 1.76
CA LEU A 87 -3.59 4.40 0.94
C LEU A 87 -3.67 4.09 -0.56
N HIS A 88 -3.48 2.83 -0.96
CA HIS A 88 -3.70 2.41 -2.35
C HIS A 88 -5.16 2.60 -2.78
N PHE A 89 -6.14 2.21 -1.96
CA PHE A 89 -7.54 2.45 -2.31
C PHE A 89 -7.93 3.94 -2.33
N LEU A 90 -7.27 4.76 -1.51
CA LEU A 90 -7.48 6.21 -1.54
C LEU A 90 -6.76 6.87 -2.72
N PHE A 91 -5.60 6.35 -3.13
CA PHE A 91 -4.76 6.88 -4.20
C PHE A 91 -4.21 5.78 -5.11
N PRO A 92 -5.08 5.15 -5.92
CA PRO A 92 -4.72 3.93 -6.66
C PRO A 92 -3.66 4.18 -7.74
N ASN A 93 -3.51 5.42 -8.20
CA ASN A 93 -2.48 5.82 -9.16
C ASN A 93 -1.16 6.24 -8.51
N LEU A 94 -1.14 6.54 -7.21
CA LEU A 94 0.02 7.10 -6.51
C LEU A 94 0.73 6.08 -5.61
N ILE A 95 -0.04 5.25 -4.89
CA ILE A 95 0.49 4.38 -3.85
C ILE A 95 0.38 2.93 -4.27
N MET A 96 1.51 2.22 -4.26
CA MET A 96 1.56 0.78 -4.44
C MET A 96 1.12 0.09 -3.14
N PRO A 97 0.21 -0.91 -3.19
CA PRO A 97 -0.09 -1.71 -2.00
C PRO A 97 1.16 -2.52 -1.60
N ILE A 98 1.38 -2.72 -0.31
CA ILE A 98 2.51 -3.51 0.19
C ILE A 98 1.98 -4.81 0.80
N ASP A 99 2.60 -5.92 0.42
CA ASP A 99 2.37 -7.24 1.02
C ASP A 99 3.61 -7.74 1.77
N PHE A 100 3.39 -8.39 2.91
CA PHE A 100 4.49 -8.88 3.76
C PHE A 100 5.22 -10.08 3.14
N ARG A 101 4.53 -10.95 2.40
CA ARG A 101 5.11 -12.17 1.83
C ARG A 101 5.84 -11.90 0.52
N HIS A 102 5.35 -10.95 -0.27
CA HIS A 102 5.86 -10.70 -1.61
C HIS A 102 6.70 -9.43 -1.67
N THR A 103 6.13 -8.26 -1.38
CA THR A 103 6.83 -6.96 -1.52
C THR A 103 8.04 -6.86 -0.60
N ILE A 104 7.86 -7.15 0.69
CA ILE A 104 8.93 -7.05 1.69
C ILE A 104 10.07 -8.04 1.41
N THR A 105 9.73 -9.27 1.03
CA THR A 105 10.72 -10.31 0.68
C THR A 105 11.48 -9.96 -0.59
N PHE A 106 10.79 -9.51 -1.64
CA PHE A 106 11.39 -9.14 -2.92
C PHE A 106 12.42 -8.01 -2.76
N LEU A 107 12.08 -6.98 -1.99
CA LEU A 107 12.97 -5.84 -1.75
C LEU A 107 14.02 -6.10 -0.67
N GLN A 108 14.02 -7.29 -0.05
CA GLN A 108 14.94 -7.67 1.02
C GLN A 108 14.96 -6.65 2.16
N LEU A 109 13.77 -6.18 2.56
CA LEU A 109 13.58 -5.20 3.64
C LEU A 109 12.91 -5.83 4.86
N PRO A 110 13.50 -6.81 5.56
CA PRO A 110 12.85 -7.45 6.71
C PRO A 110 12.66 -6.44 7.87
N GLU A 111 11.57 -6.60 8.64
CA GLU A 111 11.18 -5.71 9.75
C GLU A 111 12.32 -5.32 10.73
N PRO A 112 13.25 -6.22 11.12
CA PRO A 112 14.36 -5.86 12.01
C PRO A 112 15.32 -4.80 11.44
N GLN A 113 15.30 -4.55 10.12
CA GLN A 113 16.16 -3.57 9.45
C GLN A 113 15.48 -2.21 9.26
N TRP A 114 14.22 -2.06 9.67
CA TRP A 114 13.51 -0.79 9.54
C TRP A 114 13.94 0.14 10.68
N SER A 115 14.42 1.35 10.34
CA SER A 115 14.55 2.44 11.31
C SER A 115 13.18 2.80 11.90
N THR A 116 12.19 2.94 11.02
CA THR A 116 10.78 3.08 11.36
C THR A 116 9.92 2.45 10.25
N GLU A 117 8.66 2.10 10.57
CA GLU A 117 7.72 1.59 9.54
C GLU A 117 7.45 2.63 8.42
N ILE A 118 7.46 3.92 8.76
CA ILE A 118 7.23 4.97 7.77
C ILE A 118 8.42 5.10 6.82
N ASP A 119 9.66 4.95 7.30
CA ASP A 119 10.83 4.98 6.44
C ASP A 119 10.85 3.79 5.48
N ALA A 120 10.50 2.59 5.97
CA ALA A 120 10.33 1.41 5.12
C ALA A 120 9.23 1.62 4.07
N PHE A 121 8.09 2.17 4.46
CA PHE A 121 7.01 2.52 3.56
C PHE A 121 7.49 3.50 2.47
N LEU A 122 8.12 4.61 2.85
CA LEU A 122 8.60 5.62 1.91
C LEU A 122 9.63 5.05 0.94
N LYS A 123 10.59 4.25 1.43
CA LYS A 123 11.62 3.61 0.61
C LYS A 123 11.02 2.68 -0.46
N ILE A 124 9.99 1.91 -0.10
CA ILE A 124 9.29 1.02 -1.04
C ILE A 124 8.57 1.82 -2.12
N GLN A 125 7.89 2.90 -1.74
CA GLN A 125 7.18 3.75 -2.71
C GLN A 125 8.15 4.54 -3.61
N GLU A 126 9.30 4.98 -3.09
CA GLU A 126 10.36 5.61 -3.88
C GLU A 126 10.93 4.66 -4.93
N TRP A 127 11.23 3.42 -4.52
CA TRP A 127 11.66 2.38 -5.45
C TRP A 127 10.59 2.13 -6.53
N ALA A 128 9.31 2.02 -6.15
CA ALA A 128 8.22 1.80 -7.10
C ALA A 128 8.05 3.00 -8.06
N SER A 129 8.29 4.22 -7.57
CA SER A 129 8.26 5.45 -8.36
C SER A 129 9.37 5.49 -9.41
N GLU A 130 10.59 5.13 -9.02
CA GLU A 130 11.73 5.00 -9.93
C GLU A 130 11.47 3.92 -10.99
N PHE A 131 11.04 2.73 -10.54
CA PHE A 131 10.69 1.64 -11.44
C PHE A 131 9.59 2.03 -12.45
N ALA A 132 8.58 2.79 -11.99
CA ALA A 132 7.52 3.30 -12.84
C ALA A 132 8.02 4.29 -13.90
N ARG A 133 8.94 5.19 -13.55
CA ARG A 133 9.56 6.13 -14.51
C ARG A 133 10.38 5.39 -15.58
N ASP A 134 11.21 4.45 -15.15
CA ASP A 134 12.15 3.75 -16.03
C ASP A 134 11.43 2.79 -17.00
N HIS A 135 10.26 2.28 -16.61
CA HIS A 135 9.54 1.25 -17.36
C HIS A 135 8.16 1.69 -17.85
N LYS A 136 7.86 2.99 -17.85
CA LYS A 136 6.52 3.55 -18.14
C LYS A 136 5.80 2.87 -19.30
N GLY A 137 6.40 2.88 -20.49
CA GLY A 137 5.76 2.32 -21.69
C GLY A 137 5.60 0.79 -21.69
N LYS A 138 6.33 0.05 -20.85
CA LYS A 138 6.11 -1.39 -20.66
C LYS A 138 4.99 -1.64 -19.66
N LEU A 139 4.93 -0.86 -18.58
CA LEU A 139 3.90 -0.98 -17.54
C LEU A 139 2.52 -0.59 -18.07
N GLU A 140 2.43 0.46 -18.90
CA GLU A 140 1.18 0.89 -19.54
C GLU A 140 0.56 -0.21 -20.43
N LYS A 141 1.40 -1.04 -21.07
CA LYS A 141 0.94 -2.18 -21.90
C LYS A 141 0.38 -3.34 -21.09
N LEU A 142 0.65 -3.39 -19.79
CA LEU A 142 0.15 -4.43 -18.89
C LEU A 142 -1.16 -4.02 -18.20
N LEU A 143 -1.64 -2.80 -18.44
CA LEU A 143 -2.90 -2.35 -17.86
C LEU A 143 -4.08 -3.12 -18.47
N ASP A 144 -5.02 -3.51 -17.61
CA ASP A 144 -6.25 -4.18 -17.98
C ASP A 144 -7.42 -3.71 -17.09
N ASN A 145 -8.65 -4.11 -17.44
CA ASN A 145 -9.85 -3.79 -16.66
C ASN A 145 -10.11 -4.79 -15.53
N GLU A 146 -9.20 -5.73 -15.29
CA GLU A 146 -9.33 -6.79 -14.29
C GLU A 146 -8.42 -6.55 -13.08
N TRP A 147 -7.21 -7.10 -13.12
CA TRP A 147 -6.27 -7.13 -12.00
C TRP A 147 -5.23 -6.02 -12.06
N ASN A 148 -4.92 -5.50 -13.26
CA ASN A 148 -3.87 -4.52 -13.52
C ASN A 148 -4.46 -3.13 -13.83
N GLN A 149 -5.32 -2.64 -12.95
CA GLN A 149 -6.09 -1.42 -13.21
C GLN A 149 -5.27 -0.13 -13.11
N THR A 150 -4.15 -0.16 -12.39
CA THR A 150 -3.25 1.01 -12.25
C THR A 150 -1.79 0.59 -12.26
N ILE A 151 -0.90 1.52 -12.61
CA ILE A 151 0.56 1.27 -12.63
C ILE A 151 1.07 0.75 -11.27
N PRO A 152 0.70 1.33 -10.11
CA PRO A 152 1.09 0.76 -8.83
C PRO A 152 0.63 -0.69 -8.65
N LYS A 153 -0.57 -1.04 -9.13
CA LYS A 153 -1.09 -2.42 -9.02
C LYS A 153 -0.39 -3.39 -9.97
N VAL A 154 -0.01 -2.93 -11.17
CA VAL A 154 0.85 -3.70 -12.10
C VAL A 154 2.17 -4.07 -11.42
N ILE A 155 2.84 -3.11 -10.77
CA ILE A 155 4.12 -3.34 -10.09
C ILE A 155 3.97 -4.37 -8.97
N ASP A 156 2.94 -4.25 -8.12
CA ASP A 156 2.61 -5.25 -7.09
C ASP A 156 2.40 -6.65 -7.68
N ASN A 157 1.60 -6.76 -8.75
CA ASN A 157 1.34 -8.04 -9.42
C ASN A 157 2.61 -8.64 -10.06
N LEU A 158 3.50 -7.82 -10.63
CA LEU A 158 4.79 -8.26 -11.16
C LEU A 158 5.69 -8.83 -10.07
N ILE A 159 5.75 -8.18 -8.90
CA ILE A 159 6.49 -8.70 -7.74
C ILE A 159 5.91 -10.05 -7.30
N ILE A 160 4.59 -10.16 -7.16
CA ILE A 160 3.92 -11.41 -6.78
C ILE A 160 4.26 -12.53 -7.78
N TYR A 161 4.16 -12.23 -9.09
CA TYR A 161 4.49 -13.18 -10.14
C TYR A 161 5.96 -13.62 -10.08
N TYR A 162 6.89 -12.68 -9.94
CA TYR A 162 8.31 -12.98 -9.79
C TYR A 162 8.57 -13.87 -8.57
N CYS A 163 8.04 -13.50 -7.40
CA CYS A 163 8.18 -14.30 -6.18
C CYS A 163 7.63 -15.71 -6.35
N LYS A 164 6.44 -15.88 -6.95
CA LYS A 164 5.87 -17.21 -7.19
C LYS A 164 6.73 -18.05 -8.14
N LYS A 165 7.25 -17.44 -9.21
CA LYS A 165 8.07 -18.13 -10.21
C LYS A 165 9.44 -18.54 -9.68
N HIS A 166 10.01 -17.77 -8.75
CA HIS A 166 11.39 -17.94 -8.28
C HIS A 166 11.54 -18.47 -6.85
N HIS A 167 10.51 -18.41 -6.00
CA HIS A 167 10.52 -19.01 -4.65
C HIS A 167 9.97 -20.44 -4.57
N ASP A 168 9.41 -21.00 -5.65
CA ASP A 168 8.94 -22.41 -5.69
C ASP A 168 10.07 -23.43 -5.94
N LYS A 169 11.34 -22.99 -5.93
CA LYS A 169 12.53 -23.86 -6.07
C LYS A 169 13.30 -24.08 -4.76
N SER A 170 12.72 -23.73 -3.61
CA SER A 170 13.42 -23.74 -2.32
C SER A 170 12.58 -24.34 -1.18
N ARG A 171 11.76 -25.34 -1.47
CA ARG A 171 11.11 -26.19 -0.48
C ARG A 171 11.34 -27.65 -0.80
#